data_AF-A0A2D4LHX7-F1
#
_entry.id   AF-A0A2D4LHX7-F1
#
_cell.length_a   1.000
_cell.length_b   1.000
_cell.length_c   1.000
_cell.angle_alpha   90.00
_cell.angle_beta   90.00
_cell.angle_gamma   90.00
#
_symmetry.space_group_name_H-M   'P 1'
#
loop_
_entity.id
_entity.type
_entity.pdbx_description
1 polymer ?
#
loop_
_entity_poly.entity_id
_entity_poly.type
_entity_poly.pdbx_seq_one_letter_code
_entity_poly.pdbx_strand_id
1 'polypeptide(L)'
;MVVLSSEKTEEKEKEKEKEEEKMEKPPDNQKLGLLEAMLKIGDWQHAQSIMDQMPPFYATSHKPIALALCQLLHVMIEPLYRRVGVLKGAKGAPVPPLQNKRAPKPAEHFEDLRKEVFNMLCYLGPHLSHDPILFAKVLRLGKAFMKEYQLDGNKQEDREKMEILFSCLLSITDQVLLPSLSLMDCNACMSEELWGMFKTFPYQHRYRLYGQWKNETYNSHPLLVKVKAQII
;
A
#
# COMPACT_ATOMS: atom_id res chain seq x y z
N MET A 1 -35.75 5.56 25.70
CA MET A 1 -35.29 4.55 24.72
C MET A 1 -35.17 5.28 23.39
N VAL A 2 -33.97 5.73 23.02
CA VAL A 2 -33.74 6.49 21.79
C VAL A 2 -33.62 5.48 20.66
N VAL A 3 -34.67 5.34 19.86
CA VAL A 3 -34.64 4.55 18.62
C VAL A 3 -33.83 5.37 17.62
N LEU A 4 -32.54 5.06 17.51
CA LEU A 4 -31.72 5.52 16.38
C LEU A 4 -32.33 4.86 15.14
N SER A 5 -33.00 5.67 14.31
CA SER A 5 -33.68 5.27 13.07
C SER A 5 -32.76 4.45 12.17
N SER A 6 -33.08 3.16 11.99
CA SER A 6 -32.35 2.26 11.09
C SER A 6 -32.43 2.72 9.63
N GLU A 7 -33.44 3.51 9.29
CA GLU A 7 -33.63 4.08 7.94
C GLU A 7 -32.46 4.99 7.55
N LYS A 8 -31.91 5.78 8.49
CA LYS A 8 -30.74 6.63 8.22
C LYS A 8 -29.45 5.83 8.00
N THR A 9 -29.35 4.62 8.55
CA THR A 9 -28.21 3.73 8.35
C THR A 9 -28.33 3.00 7.02
N GLU A 10 -29.54 2.53 6.70
CA GLU A 10 -29.86 1.88 5.42
C GLU A 10 -29.74 2.83 4.21
N GLU A 11 -30.11 4.11 4.34
CA GLU A 11 -29.91 5.11 3.28
C GLU A 11 -28.41 5.36 3.01
N LYS A 12 -27.60 5.41 4.07
CA LYS A 12 -26.15 5.62 3.99
C LYS A 12 -25.42 4.40 3.39
N GLU A 13 -25.93 3.20 3.68
CA GLU A 13 -25.47 1.95 3.05
C GLU A 13 -25.85 1.88 1.57
N LYS A 14 -27.08 2.24 1.20
CA LYS A 14 -27.52 2.31 -0.21
C LYS A 14 -26.77 3.36 -1.02
N GLU A 15 -26.35 4.48 -0.41
CA GLU A 15 -25.49 5.47 -1.07
C GLU A 15 -24.06 4.96 -1.28
N LYS A 16 -23.48 4.24 -0.29
CA LYS A 16 -22.20 3.56 -0.44
C LYS A 16 -22.25 2.52 -1.56
N GLU A 17 -23.28 1.68 -1.60
CA GLU A 17 -23.47 0.67 -2.63
C GLU A 17 -23.56 1.29 -4.03
N LYS A 18 -24.27 2.43 -4.18
CA LYS A 18 -24.34 3.16 -5.47
C LYS A 18 -23.01 3.82 -5.88
N GLU A 19 -22.21 4.30 -4.92
CA GLU A 19 -20.86 4.80 -5.19
C GLU A 19 -19.93 3.65 -5.61
N GLU A 20 -20.05 2.47 -4.97
CA GLU A 20 -19.31 1.26 -5.30
C GLU A 20 -19.69 0.71 -6.69
N GLU A 21 -20.99 0.64 -7.04
CA GLU A 21 -21.47 0.21 -8.35
C GLU A 21 -20.97 1.10 -9.50
N LYS A 22 -20.81 2.42 -9.26
CA LYS A 22 -20.21 3.33 -10.24
C LYS A 22 -18.72 3.07 -10.45
N MET A 23 -18.02 2.56 -9.44
CA MET A 23 -16.62 2.14 -9.56
C MET A 23 -16.45 0.77 -10.23
N GLU A 24 -17.48 -0.07 -10.24
CA GLU A 24 -17.44 -1.41 -10.88
C GLU A 24 -17.66 -1.40 -12.39
N LYS A 25 -18.26 -0.34 -12.96
CA LYS A 25 -18.38 -0.25 -14.42
C LYS A 25 -16.99 -0.21 -15.06
N PRO A 26 -16.72 -1.03 -16.09
CA PRO A 26 -15.46 -0.97 -16.80
C PRO A 26 -15.27 0.47 -17.31
N PRO A 27 -14.07 1.03 -17.14
CA PRO A 27 -13.84 2.42 -17.49
C PRO A 27 -14.14 2.61 -18.97
N ASP A 28 -15.04 3.56 -19.27
CA ASP A 28 -15.38 3.96 -20.65
C ASP A 28 -14.15 4.55 -21.40
N ASN A 29 -13.06 4.75 -20.68
CA ASN A 29 -11.76 5.17 -21.21
C ASN A 29 -10.85 3.97 -21.49
N GLN A 30 -10.59 3.71 -22.77
CA GLN A 30 -9.71 2.65 -23.25
C GLN A 30 -8.28 2.71 -22.68
N LYS A 31 -7.78 3.90 -22.30
CA LYS A 31 -6.46 4.04 -21.66
C LYS A 31 -6.39 3.34 -20.31
N LEU A 32 -7.49 3.37 -19.55
CA LEU A 32 -7.59 2.72 -18.24
C LEU A 32 -7.68 1.19 -18.40
N GLY A 33 -8.42 0.71 -19.40
CA GLY A 33 -8.45 -0.72 -19.74
C GLY A 33 -7.10 -1.24 -20.23
N LEU A 34 -6.37 -0.46 -21.03
CA LEU A 34 -5.01 -0.79 -21.46
C LEU A 34 -4.06 -0.87 -20.26
N LEU A 35 -4.14 0.10 -19.34
CA LEU A 35 -3.31 0.13 -18.13
C LEU A 35 -3.59 -1.09 -17.23
N GLU A 36 -4.85 -1.46 -17.03
CA GLU A 36 -5.23 -2.66 -16.28
C GLU A 36 -4.62 -3.92 -16.90
N ALA A 37 -4.71 -4.07 -18.22
CA ALA A 37 -4.14 -5.21 -18.93
C ALA A 37 -2.61 -5.23 -18.83
N MET A 38 -1.94 -4.09 -18.98
CA MET A 38 -0.48 -3.98 -18.85
C MET A 38 -0.01 -4.41 -17.46
N LEU A 39 -0.70 -3.96 -16.39
CA LEU A 39 -0.38 -4.34 -15.02
C LEU A 39 -0.57 -5.84 -14.78
N LYS A 40 -1.64 -6.44 -15.31
CA LYS A 40 -1.87 -7.90 -15.23
C LYS A 40 -0.80 -8.72 -15.93
N ILE A 41 -0.26 -8.20 -17.03
CA ILE A 41 0.84 -8.83 -17.80
C ILE A 41 2.21 -8.56 -17.15
N GLY A 42 2.29 -7.59 -16.23
CA GLY A 42 3.51 -7.19 -15.53
C GLY A 42 4.38 -6.21 -16.31
N ASP A 43 3.85 -5.54 -17.34
CA ASP A 43 4.59 -4.51 -18.09
C ASP A 43 4.58 -3.16 -17.36
N TRP A 44 5.38 -3.09 -16.29
CA TRP A 44 5.42 -1.94 -15.39
C TRP A 44 5.94 -0.66 -16.04
N GLN A 45 6.98 -0.73 -16.88
CA GLN A 45 7.62 0.47 -17.45
C GLN A 45 6.64 1.26 -18.34
N HIS A 46 5.87 0.56 -19.18
CA HIS A 46 4.87 1.20 -20.02
C HIS A 46 3.65 1.65 -19.19
N ALA A 47 3.24 0.85 -18.20
CA ALA A 47 2.19 1.23 -17.28
C ALA A 47 2.52 2.53 -16.53
N GLN A 48 3.76 2.66 -16.04
CA GLN A 48 4.27 3.85 -15.38
C GLN A 48 4.24 5.07 -16.32
N SER A 49 4.73 4.92 -17.56
CA SER A 49 4.70 6.00 -18.55
C SER A 49 3.29 6.50 -18.87
N ILE A 50 2.29 5.61 -18.85
CA ILE A 50 0.88 5.98 -19.01
C ILE A 50 0.36 6.68 -17.76
N MET A 51 0.69 6.18 -16.56
CA MET A 51 0.31 6.80 -15.29
C MET A 51 0.88 8.22 -15.14
N ASP A 52 2.11 8.47 -15.60
CA ASP A 52 2.76 9.79 -15.56
C ASP A 52 2.07 10.84 -16.44
N GLN A 53 1.28 10.40 -17.43
CA GLN A 53 0.50 11.30 -18.30
C GLN A 53 -0.87 11.64 -17.74
N MET A 54 -1.24 11.09 -16.58
CA MET A 54 -2.54 11.32 -15.93
C MET A 54 -2.36 12.10 -14.64
N PRO A 55 -3.42 12.76 -14.13
CA PRO A 55 -3.37 13.37 -12.81
C PRO A 55 -2.96 12.34 -11.75
N PRO A 56 -2.20 12.75 -10.72
CA PRO A 56 -1.79 11.85 -9.65
C PRO A 56 -2.97 11.09 -9.04
N PHE A 57 -2.79 9.78 -8.85
CA PHE A 57 -3.78 8.87 -8.26
C PHE A 57 -5.09 8.70 -9.04
N TYR A 58 -5.26 9.32 -10.22
CA TYR A 58 -6.46 9.15 -11.03
C TYR A 58 -6.64 7.69 -11.46
N ALA A 59 -5.56 7.06 -11.95
CA ALA A 59 -5.60 5.66 -12.36
C ALA A 59 -5.91 4.71 -11.19
N THR A 60 -5.30 4.93 -10.03
CA THR A 60 -5.43 4.06 -8.86
C THR A 60 -6.70 4.30 -8.05
N SER A 61 -7.41 5.41 -8.30
CA SER A 61 -8.79 5.62 -7.85
C SER A 61 -9.77 4.59 -8.43
N HIS A 62 -9.45 4.02 -9.60
CA HIS A 62 -10.23 2.92 -10.16
C HIS A 62 -9.81 1.59 -9.52
N LYS A 63 -10.73 0.97 -8.79
CA LYS A 63 -10.53 -0.30 -8.06
C LYS A 63 -9.89 -1.41 -8.90
N PRO A 64 -10.27 -1.68 -10.17
CA PRO A 64 -9.65 -2.73 -10.98
C PRO A 64 -8.15 -2.50 -11.22
N ILE A 65 -7.74 -1.24 -11.42
CA ILE A 65 -6.34 -0.86 -11.65
C ILE A 65 -5.53 -0.97 -10.36
N ALA A 66 -6.09 -0.48 -9.24
CA ALA A 66 -5.46 -0.63 -7.93
C ALA A 66 -5.22 -2.11 -7.59
N LEU A 67 -6.22 -2.97 -7.79
CA LEU A 67 -6.10 -4.41 -7.56
C LEU A 67 -5.09 -5.08 -8.52
N ALA A 68 -5.05 -4.68 -9.79
CA ALA A 68 -4.05 -5.18 -10.73
C ALA A 68 -2.62 -4.80 -10.29
N LEU A 69 -2.42 -3.57 -9.80
CA LEU A 69 -1.13 -3.14 -9.24
C LEU A 69 -0.79 -3.88 -7.93
N CYS A 70 -1.78 -4.13 -7.06
CA CYS A 70 -1.58 -4.94 -5.86
C CYS A 70 -1.17 -6.38 -6.19
N GLN A 71 -1.79 -6.99 -7.22
CA GLN A 71 -1.41 -8.32 -7.69
C GLN A 71 0.02 -8.36 -8.23
N LEU A 72 0.43 -7.35 -8.98
CA LEU A 72 1.82 -7.21 -9.43
C LEU A 72 2.77 -7.09 -8.22
N LEU A 73 2.47 -6.22 -7.27
CA LEU A 73 3.24 -6.05 -6.04
C LEU A 73 3.35 -7.35 -5.24
N HIS A 74 2.27 -8.15 -5.16
CA HIS A 74 2.30 -9.46 -4.54
C HIS A 74 3.33 -10.39 -5.17
N VAL A 75 3.43 -10.44 -6.51
CA VAL A 75 4.45 -11.23 -7.20
C VAL A 75 5.84 -10.69 -6.90
N MET A 76 6.01 -9.36 -6.94
CA MET A 76 7.30 -8.70 -6.75
C MET A 76 7.91 -8.96 -5.37
N ILE A 77 7.10 -8.98 -4.32
CA ILE A 77 7.60 -9.16 -2.94
C ILE A 77 7.60 -10.62 -2.48
N GLU A 78 7.02 -11.56 -3.24
CA GLU A 78 6.81 -12.94 -2.78
C GLU A 78 8.10 -13.65 -2.32
N PRO A 79 9.24 -13.60 -3.05
CA PRO A 79 10.45 -14.30 -2.64
C PRO A 79 11.00 -13.77 -1.30
N LEU A 80 11.10 -12.45 -1.18
CA LEU A 80 11.54 -11.81 0.06
C LEU A 80 10.56 -12.09 1.20
N TYR A 81 9.26 -11.94 0.98
CA TYR A 81 8.23 -12.17 2.00
C TYR A 81 8.24 -13.62 2.50
N ARG A 82 8.45 -14.60 1.62
CA ARG A 82 8.58 -16.01 2.00
C ARG A 82 9.76 -16.27 2.92
N ARG A 83 10.88 -15.57 2.71
CA ARG A 83 12.09 -15.73 3.51
C ARG A 83 11.95 -15.12 4.90
N VAL A 84 11.41 -13.91 5.01
CA VAL A 84 11.49 -13.12 6.25
C VAL A 84 10.13 -12.76 6.88
N GLY A 85 9.06 -12.73 6.08
CA GLY A 85 7.74 -12.24 6.50
C GLY A 85 6.73 -13.32 6.87
N VAL A 86 6.94 -14.57 6.44
CA VAL A 86 6.05 -15.69 6.77
C VAL A 86 6.26 -16.13 8.23
N LEU A 87 5.17 -16.17 8.98
CA LEU A 87 5.17 -16.66 10.36
C LEU A 87 5.64 -18.12 10.40
N LYS A 88 6.49 -18.46 11.38
CA LYS A 88 7.00 -19.83 11.55
C LYS A 88 5.82 -20.81 11.64
N GLY A 89 5.77 -21.77 10.71
CA GLY A 89 4.72 -22.79 10.64
C GLY A 89 3.52 -22.45 9.74
N ALA A 90 3.40 -21.23 9.24
CA ALA A 90 2.36 -20.86 8.29
C ALA A 90 2.75 -21.29 6.86
N LYS A 91 1.91 -22.10 6.20
CA LYS A 91 2.04 -22.43 4.78
C LYS A 91 1.07 -21.58 3.98
N GLY A 92 1.49 -20.38 3.56
CA GLY A 92 0.71 -19.54 2.66
C GLY A 92 0.64 -20.13 1.24
N ALA A 93 -0.42 -19.84 0.49
CA ALA A 93 -0.50 -20.19 -0.94
C ALA A 93 0.54 -19.40 -1.74
N PRO A 94 1.40 -20.04 -2.56
CA PRO A 94 2.41 -19.35 -3.35
C PRO A 94 1.74 -18.47 -4.40
N VAL A 95 2.27 -17.25 -4.57
CA VAL A 95 1.88 -16.40 -5.68
C VAL A 95 2.61 -16.90 -6.94
N PRO A 96 1.89 -17.23 -8.03
CA PRO A 96 2.53 -17.74 -9.24
C PRO A 96 3.44 -16.66 -9.87
N PRO A 97 4.61 -17.03 -10.40
CA PRO A 97 5.47 -16.09 -11.09
C PRO A 97 4.81 -15.60 -12.39
N LEU A 98 5.16 -14.37 -12.78
CA LEU A 98 4.73 -13.84 -14.08
C LEU A 98 5.41 -14.62 -15.21
N GLN A 99 4.63 -14.95 -16.24
CA GLN A 99 5.15 -15.64 -17.43
C GLN A 99 5.92 -14.70 -18.38
N ASN A 100 5.77 -13.38 -18.19
CA ASN A 100 6.34 -12.36 -19.06
C ASN A 100 7.82 -12.10 -18.73
N LYS A 101 8.71 -12.23 -19.73
CA LYS A 101 10.15 -11.96 -19.60
C LYS A 101 10.49 -10.48 -19.41
N ARG A 102 9.58 -9.57 -19.77
CA ARG A 102 9.74 -8.11 -19.58
C ARG A 102 9.30 -7.64 -18.19
N ALA A 103 8.69 -8.51 -17.40
CA ALA A 103 8.27 -8.14 -16.06
C ALA A 103 9.49 -7.79 -15.17
N PRO A 104 9.36 -6.83 -14.25
CA PRO A 104 10.40 -6.54 -13.28
C PRO A 104 10.81 -7.78 -12.49
N LYS A 105 12.10 -7.88 -12.16
CA LYS A 105 12.63 -9.02 -11.40
C LYS A 105 12.12 -8.96 -9.95
N PRO A 106 11.51 -10.04 -9.43
CA PRO A 106 11.09 -10.11 -8.04
C PRO A 106 12.22 -9.74 -7.06
N ALA A 107 11.86 -9.07 -5.97
CA ALA A 107 12.81 -8.65 -4.95
C ALA A 107 13.28 -9.85 -4.12
N GLU A 108 14.58 -10.09 -4.10
CA GLU A 108 15.22 -11.12 -3.27
C GLU A 108 15.90 -10.49 -2.05
N HIS A 109 16.32 -9.23 -2.13
CA HIS A 109 16.93 -8.49 -1.04
C HIS A 109 16.17 -7.20 -0.73
N PHE A 110 16.36 -6.63 0.47
CA PHE A 110 15.71 -5.37 0.85
C PHE A 110 16.14 -4.20 -0.05
N GLU A 111 17.36 -4.24 -0.60
CA GLU A 111 17.84 -3.23 -1.56
C GLU A 111 17.00 -3.20 -2.85
N ASP A 112 16.48 -4.35 -3.28
CA ASP A 112 15.68 -4.46 -4.50
C ASP A 112 14.31 -3.80 -4.35
N LEU A 113 13.77 -3.75 -3.12
CA LEU A 113 12.49 -3.10 -2.84
C LEU A 113 12.49 -1.63 -3.24
N ARG A 114 13.63 -0.95 -3.09
CA ARG A 114 13.78 0.48 -3.39
C ARG A 114 13.54 0.79 -4.86
N LYS A 115 13.95 -0.10 -5.78
CA LYS A 115 13.96 0.20 -7.21
C LYS A 115 12.57 0.24 -7.81
N GLU A 116 11.76 -0.78 -7.52
CA GLU A 116 10.47 -0.97 -8.20
C GLU A 116 9.31 -1.00 -7.22
N VAL A 117 9.44 -1.74 -6.09
CA VAL A 117 8.34 -1.95 -5.15
C VAL A 117 7.93 -0.64 -4.46
N PHE A 118 8.88 0.14 -3.95
CA PHE A 118 8.57 1.42 -3.32
C PHE A 118 7.99 2.42 -4.32
N ASN A 119 8.50 2.45 -5.55
CA ASN A 119 7.92 3.28 -6.61
C ASN A 119 6.48 2.88 -6.91
N MET A 120 6.21 1.59 -7.14
CA MET A 120 4.85 1.05 -7.35
C MET A 120 3.91 1.38 -6.18
N LEU A 121 4.38 1.26 -4.93
CA LEU A 121 3.60 1.62 -3.75
C LEU A 121 3.28 3.12 -3.71
N CYS A 122 4.23 3.99 -4.10
CA CYS A 122 3.96 5.43 -4.20
C CYS A 122 2.93 5.77 -5.27
N TYR A 123 2.93 5.10 -6.44
CA TYR A 123 1.86 5.27 -7.44
C TYR A 123 0.51 4.75 -6.95
N LEU A 124 0.50 3.68 -6.14
CA LEU A 124 -0.71 3.15 -5.52
C LEU A 124 -1.30 4.12 -4.49
N GLY A 125 -0.45 4.71 -3.65
CA GLY A 125 -0.85 5.68 -2.63
C GLY A 125 -1.87 5.09 -1.62
N PRO A 126 -2.93 5.83 -1.27
CA PRO A 126 -3.89 5.42 -0.23
C PRO A 126 -4.79 4.26 -0.66
N HIS A 127 -4.76 3.87 -1.95
CA HIS A 127 -5.60 2.83 -2.52
C HIS A 127 -5.11 1.41 -2.20
N LEU A 128 -4.03 1.27 -1.42
CA LEU A 128 -3.68 -0.01 -0.79
C LEU A 128 -4.74 -0.47 0.22
N SER A 129 -5.66 0.41 0.63
CA SER A 129 -6.83 0.06 1.44
C SER A 129 -7.71 -1.04 0.83
N HIS A 130 -7.70 -1.21 -0.49
CA HIS A 130 -8.44 -2.25 -1.20
C HIS A 130 -7.84 -3.66 -1.04
N ASP A 131 -6.57 -3.78 -0.61
CA ASP A 131 -5.90 -5.07 -0.41
C ASP A 131 -5.24 -5.15 0.99
N PRO A 132 -6.00 -5.57 2.01
CA PRO A 132 -5.47 -5.74 3.37
C PRO A 132 -4.37 -6.81 3.47
N ILE A 133 -4.32 -7.76 2.53
CA ILE A 133 -3.32 -8.84 2.53
C ILE A 133 -1.97 -8.25 2.15
N LEU A 134 -1.93 -7.47 1.06
CA LEU A 134 -0.71 -6.78 0.65
C LEU A 134 -0.23 -5.79 1.72
N PHE A 135 -1.16 -5.04 2.32
CA PHE A 135 -0.87 -4.15 3.45
C PHE A 135 -0.13 -4.89 4.57
N ALA A 136 -0.67 -6.01 5.05
CA ALA A 136 -0.02 -6.83 6.08
C ALA A 136 1.35 -7.40 5.64
N LYS A 137 1.50 -7.80 4.37
CA LYS A 137 2.80 -8.25 3.84
C LYS A 137 3.85 -7.13 3.91
N VAL A 138 3.50 -5.92 3.49
CA VAL A 138 4.40 -4.75 3.53
C VAL A 138 4.81 -4.42 4.96
N LEU A 139 3.87 -4.43 5.91
CA LEU A 139 4.18 -4.18 7.32
C LEU A 139 5.13 -5.22 7.91
N ARG A 140 4.92 -6.50 7.60
CA ARG A 140 5.79 -7.58 8.07
C ARG A 140 7.19 -7.48 7.46
N LEU A 141 7.31 -7.10 6.19
CA LEU A 141 8.59 -6.81 5.55
C LEU A 141 9.29 -5.62 6.22
N GLY A 142 8.59 -4.51 6.46
CA GLY A 142 9.14 -3.35 7.18
C GLY A 142 9.63 -3.72 8.58
N LYS A 143 8.86 -4.53 9.32
CA LYS A 143 9.26 -5.05 10.63
C LYS A 143 10.47 -5.98 10.57
N ALA A 144 10.56 -6.83 9.53
CA ALA A 144 11.72 -7.69 9.32
C ALA A 144 12.98 -6.87 8.98
N PHE A 145 12.85 -5.89 8.09
CA PHE A 145 13.89 -4.93 7.75
C PHE A 145 14.42 -4.23 9.00
N MET A 146 13.53 -3.74 9.87
CA MET A 146 13.95 -3.04 11.10
C MET A 146 14.71 -3.93 12.08
N LYS A 147 14.46 -5.25 12.08
CA LYS A 147 15.26 -6.19 12.88
C LYS A 147 16.67 -6.31 12.32
N GLU A 148 16.83 -6.41 11.00
CA GLU A 148 18.15 -6.45 10.36
C GLU A 148 18.89 -5.12 10.56
N TYR A 149 18.20 -3.99 10.38
CA TYR A 149 18.73 -2.64 10.61
C TYR A 149 19.33 -2.44 12.02
N GLN A 150 18.74 -3.08 13.04
CA GLN A 150 19.22 -2.98 14.43
C GLN A 150 20.37 -3.95 14.76
N LEU A 151 20.52 -5.03 13.99
CA LEU A 151 21.52 -6.07 14.23
C LEU A 151 22.83 -5.81 13.49
N ASP A 152 22.80 -5.07 12.37
CA ASP A 152 23.98 -4.87 11.53
C ASP A 152 24.83 -3.68 12.01
N GLY A 153 26.05 -3.98 12.49
CA GLY A 153 26.98 -2.99 13.05
C GLY A 153 28.36 -2.97 12.42
N ASN A 154 28.60 -3.68 11.31
CA ASN A 154 29.97 -4.08 10.96
C ASN A 154 30.64 -3.42 9.73
N LYS A 155 29.96 -2.60 8.92
CA LYS A 155 30.61 -1.84 7.82
C LYS A 155 29.92 -0.50 7.54
N GLN A 156 30.71 0.56 7.31
CA GLN A 156 30.21 1.93 7.08
C GLN A 156 29.36 2.06 5.81
N GLU A 157 29.74 1.39 4.71
CA GLU A 157 28.99 1.44 3.43
C GLU A 157 27.62 0.77 3.51
N ASP A 158 27.52 -0.34 4.27
CA ASP A 158 26.25 -1.05 4.45
C ASP A 158 25.28 -0.23 5.32
N ARG A 159 25.82 0.56 6.26
CA ARG A 159 25.03 1.46 7.10
C ARG A 159 24.36 2.58 6.27
N GLU A 160 25.07 3.22 5.35
CA GLU A 160 24.48 4.28 4.51
C GLU A 160 23.34 3.74 3.64
N LYS A 161 23.51 2.55 3.05
CA LYS A 161 22.45 1.90 2.28
C LYS A 161 21.22 1.61 3.14
N MET A 162 21.44 1.10 4.34
CA MET A 162 20.38 0.81 5.30
C MET A 162 19.66 2.08 5.76
N GLU A 163 20.38 3.19 5.97
CA GLU A 163 19.77 4.49 6.29
C GLU A 163 18.91 5.03 5.13
N ILE A 164 19.35 4.84 3.88
CA ILE A 164 18.55 5.19 2.70
C ILE A 164 17.28 4.34 2.63
N LEU A 165 17.38 3.02 2.84
CA LEU A 165 16.21 2.13 2.85
C LEU A 165 15.24 2.48 3.99
N PHE A 166 15.76 2.82 5.16
CA PHE A 166 14.95 3.29 6.28
C PHE A 166 14.22 4.59 5.95
N SER A 167 14.91 5.54 5.30
CA SER A 167 14.30 6.79 4.83
C SER A 167 13.19 6.54 3.82
N CYS A 168 13.39 5.59 2.89
CA CYS A 168 12.34 5.16 1.96
C CYS A 168 11.16 4.51 2.71
N LEU A 169 11.42 3.66 3.70
CA LEU A 169 10.37 3.03 4.51
C LEU A 169 9.53 4.07 5.28
N LEU A 170 10.17 5.12 5.81
CA LEU A 170 9.46 6.24 6.43
C LEU A 170 8.57 6.95 5.40
N SER A 171 9.06 7.19 4.18
CA SER A 171 8.28 7.80 3.10
C SER A 171 7.09 6.93 2.69
N ILE A 172 7.26 5.62 2.58
CA ILE A 172 6.16 4.68 2.28
C ILE A 172 5.15 4.64 3.42
N THR A 173 5.61 4.75 4.66
CA THR A 173 4.73 4.81 5.82
C THR A 173 3.83 6.05 5.77
N ASP A 174 4.42 7.19 5.44
CA ASP A 174 3.75 8.49 5.36
C ASP A 174 2.79 8.60 4.15
N GLN A 175 3.23 8.18 2.96
CA GLN A 175 2.50 8.37 1.70
C GLN A 175 1.53 7.23 1.35
N VAL A 176 1.70 6.05 1.95
CA VAL A 176 0.94 4.86 1.57
C VAL A 176 0.25 4.26 2.79
N LEU A 177 1.01 3.81 3.81
CA LEU A 177 0.46 2.99 4.88
C LEU A 177 -0.53 3.75 5.78
N LEU A 178 -0.16 4.93 6.26
CA LEU A 178 -1.02 5.76 7.11
C LEU A 178 -2.28 6.25 6.38
N PRO A 179 -2.18 6.80 5.15
CA PRO A 179 -3.36 7.12 4.33
C PRO A 179 -4.26 5.91 4.08
N SER A 180 -3.69 4.75 3.78
CA SER A 180 -4.46 3.54 3.50
C SER A 180 -5.20 3.06 4.74
N LEU A 181 -4.55 3.09 5.91
CA LEU A 181 -5.20 2.73 7.18
C LEU A 181 -6.42 3.63 7.46
N SER A 182 -6.31 4.94 7.15
CA SER A 182 -7.42 5.89 7.29
C SER A 182 -8.60 5.58 6.36
N LEU A 183 -8.38 4.95 5.20
CA LEU A 183 -9.43 4.56 4.26
C LEU A 183 -9.99 3.15 4.48
N MET A 184 -9.34 2.32 5.29
CA MET A 184 -9.78 0.95 5.55
C MET A 184 -10.91 0.89 6.57
N ASP A 185 -11.96 0.13 6.26
CA ASP A 185 -12.99 -0.24 7.21
C ASP A 185 -12.48 -1.29 8.21
N CYS A 186 -13.03 -1.30 9.43
CA CYS A 186 -12.74 -2.29 10.47
C CYS A 186 -11.24 -2.53 10.73
N ASN A 187 -10.46 -1.46 10.77
CA ASN A 187 -8.99 -1.50 10.76
C ASN A 187 -8.32 -1.82 12.11
N ALA A 188 -9.05 -2.23 13.15
CA ALA A 188 -8.49 -2.46 14.50
C ALA A 188 -7.39 -3.53 14.53
N CYS A 189 -7.51 -4.59 13.74
CA CYS A 189 -6.45 -5.60 13.64
C CYS A 189 -5.26 -5.10 12.81
N MET A 190 -5.52 -4.26 11.81
CA MET A 190 -4.50 -3.72 10.92
C MET A 190 -3.69 -2.61 11.59
N SER A 191 -4.31 -1.82 12.47
CA SER A 191 -3.62 -0.83 13.29
C SER A 191 -2.66 -1.48 14.29
N GLU A 192 -3.02 -2.65 14.86
CA GLU A 192 -2.11 -3.43 15.70
C GLU A 192 -0.90 -3.99 14.92
N GLU A 193 -1.10 -4.47 13.70
CA GLU A 193 0.04 -4.88 12.85
C GLU A 193 0.91 -3.67 12.46
N LEU A 194 0.30 -2.51 12.15
CA LEU A 194 1.04 -1.27 11.88
C LEU A 194 1.87 -0.85 13.10
N TRP A 195 1.27 -0.90 14.29
CA TRP A 195 1.97 -0.65 15.56
C TRP A 195 3.11 -1.64 15.79
N GLY A 196 2.91 -2.89 15.40
CA GLY A 196 3.91 -3.95 15.41
C GLY A 196 5.18 -3.58 14.64
N MET A 197 5.08 -2.76 13.59
CA MET A 197 6.20 -2.15 12.88
C MET A 197 6.67 -0.86 13.58
N PHE A 198 5.76 0.06 13.91
CA PHE A 198 6.11 1.38 14.46
C PHE A 198 6.95 1.29 15.73
N LYS A 199 6.64 0.35 16.62
CA LYS A 199 7.39 0.19 17.87
C LYS A 199 8.88 -0.11 17.68
N THR A 200 9.29 -0.54 16.48
CA THR A 200 10.71 -0.75 16.13
C THR A 200 11.41 0.52 15.65
N PHE A 201 10.65 1.57 15.28
CA PHE A 201 11.21 2.85 14.85
C PHE A 201 11.69 3.68 16.05
N PRO A 202 12.75 4.50 15.88
CA PRO A 202 13.15 5.46 16.90
C PRO A 202 12.00 6.41 17.26
N TYR A 203 11.95 6.82 18.53
CA TYR A 203 10.87 7.65 19.08
C TYR A 203 10.60 8.91 18.24
N GLN A 204 11.63 9.65 17.86
CA GLN A 204 11.50 10.91 17.14
C GLN A 204 10.80 10.74 15.78
N HIS A 205 11.13 9.67 15.04
CA HIS A 205 10.50 9.38 13.75
C HIS A 205 9.04 9.00 13.90
N ARG A 206 8.65 8.27 14.95
CA ARG A 206 7.24 7.96 15.22
C ARG A 206 6.41 9.22 15.44
N TYR A 207 6.88 10.15 16.27
CA TYR A 207 6.15 11.38 16.56
C TYR A 207 6.11 12.32 15.35
N ARG A 208 7.17 12.33 14.54
CA ARG A 208 7.15 13.02 13.25
C ARG A 208 6.05 12.47 12.34
N LEU A 209 5.97 11.15 12.17
CA LEU A 209 4.92 10.51 11.37
C LEU A 209 3.52 10.81 11.90
N TYR A 210 3.31 10.82 13.22
CA TYR A 210 2.01 11.21 13.80
C TYR A 210 1.67 12.68 13.52
N GLY A 211 2.66 13.57 13.58
CA GLY A 211 2.50 14.98 13.23
C GLY A 211 2.10 15.18 11.77
N GLN A 212 2.79 14.50 10.86
CA GLN A 212 2.48 14.51 9.42
C GLN A 212 1.08 13.95 9.16
N TRP A 213 0.74 12.82 9.79
CA TRP A 213 -0.57 12.20 9.63
C TRP A 213 -1.71 13.12 10.04
N LYS A 214 -1.54 13.87 11.13
CA LYS A 214 -2.55 14.80 11.62
C LYS A 214 -2.72 16.03 10.72
N ASN A 215 -1.61 16.60 10.25
CA ASN A 215 -1.58 17.96 9.70
C ASN A 215 -1.49 17.99 8.17
N GLU A 216 -0.83 17.01 7.55
CA GLU A 216 -0.50 17.01 6.12
C GLU A 216 -1.29 15.93 5.36
N THR A 217 -1.26 14.69 5.85
CA THR A 217 -1.80 13.52 5.13
C THR A 217 -3.26 13.67 4.73
N TYR A 218 -4.13 14.17 5.60
CA TYR A 218 -5.56 14.30 5.28
C TYR A 218 -5.87 15.25 4.13
N ASN A 219 -5.01 16.24 3.88
CA ASN A 219 -5.22 17.24 2.83
C ASN A 219 -4.67 16.78 1.46
N SER A 220 -3.97 15.64 1.42
CA SER A 220 -3.33 15.13 0.19
C SER A 220 -4.30 14.45 -0.78
N HIS A 221 -5.40 13.88 -0.27
CA HIS A 221 -6.39 13.17 -1.10
C HIS A 221 -7.82 13.59 -0.75
N PRO A 222 -8.70 13.82 -1.75
CA PRO A 222 -10.10 14.17 -1.50
C PRO A 222 -10.87 13.15 -0.64
N LEU A 223 -10.57 11.86 -0.81
CA LEU A 223 -11.21 10.79 -0.03
C LEU A 223 -10.85 10.88 1.46
N LEU A 224 -9.61 11.25 1.79
CA LEU A 224 -9.18 11.42 3.18
C LEU A 224 -9.85 12.62 3.83
N VAL A 225 -10.06 13.70 3.08
CA VAL A 225 -10.83 14.87 3.55
C VAL A 225 -12.27 14.46 3.87
N LYS A 226 -12.93 13.67 3.00
CA LYS A 226 -14.28 13.12 3.23
C LYS A 226 -14.33 12.31 4.53
N VAL A 227 -13.38 11.39 4.72
CA VAL A 227 -13.30 10.56 5.94
C VAL A 227 -13.06 11.41 7.19
N LYS A 228 -12.15 12.38 7.14
CA LYS A 228 -11.88 13.29 8.25
C LYS A 228 -13.14 14.04 8.68
N ALA A 229 -13.93 14.53 7.71
CA ALA A 229 -15.18 15.22 7.97
C ALA A 229 -16.30 14.32 8.54
N GLN A 230 -16.22 13.00 8.33
CA GLN A 230 -17.21 12.05 8.87
C GLN A 230 -16.93 11.61 10.30
N ILE A 231 -15.67 11.73 10.75
CA ILE A 231 -15.22 11.32 12.09
C ILE A 231 -15.32 12.47 13.10
N ILE A 232 -15.27 13.73 12.63
CA ILE A 232 -15.47 14.96 13.42
C ILE A 232 -16.96 15.24 13.55
#